data_AF-A0A971TNQ6-F1
#
_entry.id   AF-A0A971TNQ6-F1
#
_cell.length_a   1.000
_cell.length_b   1.000
_cell.length_c   1.000
_cell.angle_alpha   90.00
_cell.angle_beta   90.00
_cell.angle_gamma   90.00
#
_symmetry.space_group_name_H-M   'P 1'
#
loop_
_entity.id
_entity.type
_entity.pdbx_description
1 polymer ?
#
loop_
_entity_poly.entity_id
_entity_poly.type
_entity_poly.pdbx_seq_one_letter_code
_entity_poly.pdbx_strand_id
1 'polypeptide(L)'
;MKVQGWLVGNSGEASIRTPTAGAGLCVFVAGLVAAVLVPAGHTAWAWNPAAGDFSKVDPADVRIVSYNTYLQFIKEPSKDAAFARVLTALDPDIICFQEIVSSLTAGQIVSRLQSVLPFSEGTWQVHLGLSSGSRVVLASRYPLDLRRTDTVPAAGIRGVTIALADLPDEHYRADLYLLGVHLKAGGTSSDQANRQRSADAIAAWLGMVRQPGGLVTLAANTPMVVLGDFNLVTGPQPAITLLTGDIQDEATYGPDVKGDWDSSDMTDLTPVDPFTSNENTWRSDRTNPADRLDRFMYTDSVAPIAARMVLNTRNMTTAALAASGLQEDDTTPTNTADHLPILMDLVVPTWPDCNHNGVNDALDISGGTSQDCNSSGIPDECELEDNDCNSSGIPDECELDNDGDGKIDDCDNCPFVYNPNQTDTNGDGIGDACERPSVVGAVSRRTHGSSGSYDVDVRTGTGGHPDAIESRAGSSVRLVVTFDQPIQGVGGLDPTDVIVTSGSVAGVAIQGNELTIDVVGVVSGDMFAVAFAGIESTYVANQTVLDTLCFSVLQGDVNGDGMVNIFDLVHVRNTLNQPVATGNFRADVNADGSVNIFDLVAVRNRLNSSVAITCP
;
A
#
# COMPACT_ATOMS: atom_id res chain seq x y z
N MET A 1 -32.06 -5.20 -21.84
CA MET A 1 -32.94 -5.55 -22.98
C MET A 1 -32.32 -6.74 -23.69
N LYS A 2 -33.12 -7.78 -23.99
CA LYS A 2 -32.72 -9.11 -24.50
C LYS A 2 -32.08 -9.08 -25.89
N VAL A 3 -31.34 -10.16 -26.21
CA VAL A 3 -31.31 -11.00 -27.46
C VAL A 3 -29.87 -11.54 -27.63
N GLN A 4 -29.54 -12.80 -27.92
CA GLN A 4 -30.21 -14.11 -28.07
C GLN A 4 -29.09 -15.17 -28.02
N GLY A 5 -29.26 -16.25 -27.25
CA GLY A 5 -28.39 -17.43 -27.27
C GLY A 5 -28.96 -18.52 -28.18
N TRP A 6 -28.10 -19.16 -28.97
CA TRP A 6 -28.41 -20.35 -29.75
C TRP A 6 -28.05 -21.62 -28.96
N LEU A 7 -29.01 -22.53 -28.85
CA LEU A 7 -28.84 -23.91 -28.41
C LEU A 7 -28.74 -24.80 -29.66
N VAL A 8 -27.75 -25.68 -29.71
CA VAL A 8 -27.91 -27.04 -30.27
C VAL A 8 -27.08 -27.99 -29.42
N GLY A 9 -27.76 -28.93 -28.76
CA GLY A 9 -27.12 -30.03 -28.04
C GLY A 9 -26.77 -31.19 -28.96
N ASN A 10 -25.84 -32.03 -28.51
CA ASN A 10 -25.88 -33.45 -28.80
C ASN A 10 -25.23 -34.24 -27.65
N SER A 11 -26.01 -35.20 -27.17
CA SER A 11 -25.73 -36.17 -26.12
C SER A 11 -24.73 -37.24 -26.57
N GLY A 12 -23.82 -37.63 -25.69
CA GLY A 12 -23.01 -38.83 -25.81
C GLY A 12 -22.33 -39.15 -24.49
N GLU A 13 -22.90 -40.09 -23.74
CA GLU A 13 -22.29 -40.70 -22.55
C GLU A 13 -21.00 -41.44 -22.91
N ALA A 14 -19.93 -41.25 -22.13
CA ALA A 14 -18.84 -42.21 -22.04
C ALA A 14 -18.19 -42.18 -20.65
N SER A 15 -18.28 -43.33 -19.99
CA SER A 15 -17.71 -43.72 -18.70
C SER A 15 -16.21 -43.43 -18.57
N ILE A 16 -15.81 -42.73 -17.50
CA ILE A 16 -14.41 -42.60 -17.08
C ILE A 16 -14.04 -43.84 -16.25
N ARG A 17 -13.22 -44.72 -16.83
CA ARG A 17 -12.37 -45.66 -16.09
C ARG A 17 -10.99 -45.03 -15.95
N THR A 18 -10.53 -44.85 -14.72
CA THR A 18 -9.12 -44.60 -14.40
C THR A 18 -8.29 -45.86 -14.60
N PRO A 19 -7.07 -45.74 -15.16
CA PRO A 19 -5.96 -46.49 -14.62
C PRO A 19 -4.70 -45.62 -14.40
N THR A 20 -4.21 -45.73 -13.17
CA THR A 20 -2.83 -45.74 -12.68
C THR A 20 -1.65 -45.54 -13.67
N ALA A 21 -0.85 -44.53 -13.35
CA ALA A 21 0.61 -44.53 -13.17
C ALA A 21 1.54 -45.17 -14.22
N GLY A 22 2.38 -44.31 -14.81
CA GLY A 22 3.65 -44.67 -15.45
C GLY A 22 4.48 -43.40 -15.68
N ALA A 23 5.59 -43.25 -14.96
CA ALA A 23 6.45 -42.07 -14.94
C ALA A 23 7.12 -41.78 -16.30
N GLY A 24 7.28 -40.50 -16.62
CA GLY A 24 8.02 -40.02 -17.79
C GLY A 24 8.22 -38.51 -17.76
N LEU A 25 9.39 -38.11 -17.26
CA LEU A 25 9.96 -36.77 -17.15
C LEU A 25 9.75 -35.88 -18.40
N CYS A 26 9.17 -34.70 -18.23
CA CYS A 26 9.42 -33.54 -19.11
C CYS A 26 9.21 -32.24 -18.33
N VAL A 27 10.21 -31.37 -18.41
CA VAL A 27 10.41 -30.12 -17.68
C VAL A 27 9.44 -29.03 -18.16
N PHE A 28 8.75 -28.37 -17.24
CA PHE A 28 8.30 -26.99 -17.41
C PHE A 28 8.61 -26.24 -16.10
N VAL A 29 9.64 -25.41 -16.15
CA VAL A 29 9.84 -24.35 -15.15
C VAL A 29 8.79 -23.29 -15.47
N ALA A 30 7.68 -23.30 -14.73
CA ALA A 30 6.78 -22.16 -14.70
C ALA A 30 7.47 -21.09 -13.85
N GLY A 31 8.06 -20.09 -14.52
CA GLY A 31 8.48 -18.87 -13.87
C GLY A 31 7.26 -18.21 -13.22
N LEU A 32 7.36 -18.00 -11.91
CA LEU A 32 6.43 -17.19 -11.15
C LEU A 32 6.53 -15.76 -11.71
N VAL A 33 5.53 -15.32 -12.50
CA VAL A 33 5.33 -13.88 -12.70
C VAL A 33 4.72 -13.39 -11.40
N ALA A 34 5.53 -12.69 -10.59
CA ALA A 34 5.02 -11.93 -9.48
C ALA A 34 4.04 -10.90 -10.05
N ALA A 35 2.75 -11.15 -9.85
CA ALA A 35 1.75 -10.11 -10.00
C ALA A 35 2.03 -9.10 -8.90
N VAL A 36 2.59 -7.94 -9.28
CA VAL A 36 2.68 -6.77 -8.41
C VAL A 36 1.25 -6.42 -8.04
N LEU A 37 0.90 -6.68 -6.78
CA LEU A 37 -0.31 -6.19 -6.15
C LEU A 37 -0.13 -4.68 -6.01
N VAL A 38 -0.84 -3.91 -6.83
CA VAL A 38 -0.98 -2.46 -6.62
C VAL A 38 -1.89 -2.26 -5.40
N PRO A 39 -1.49 -1.47 -4.39
CA PRO A 39 -2.29 -1.25 -3.19
C PRO A 39 -3.67 -0.67 -3.51
N ALA A 40 -4.68 -1.15 -2.79
CA ALA A 40 -6.06 -0.72 -2.92
C ALA A 40 -6.27 0.69 -2.33
N GLY A 41 -5.97 1.72 -3.13
CA GLY A 41 -6.18 3.12 -2.75
C GLY A 41 -6.38 4.11 -3.90
N HIS A 42 -5.93 3.78 -5.12
CA HIS A 42 -6.10 4.66 -6.27
C HIS A 42 -7.27 4.19 -7.14
N THR A 43 -8.33 4.99 -7.22
CA THR A 43 -9.21 4.92 -8.39
C THR A 43 -8.31 5.11 -9.61
N ALA A 44 -8.16 4.09 -10.45
CA ALA A 44 -7.41 4.20 -11.69
C ALA A 44 -7.87 5.47 -12.43
N TRP A 45 -7.00 6.46 -12.57
CA TRP A 45 -7.20 7.54 -13.54
C TRP A 45 -7.00 6.89 -14.90
N ALA A 46 -8.06 6.22 -15.37
CA ALA A 46 -8.00 5.46 -16.60
C ALA A 46 -7.96 6.46 -17.76
N TRP A 47 -6.82 6.52 -18.46
CA TRP A 47 -6.72 7.16 -19.78
C TRP A 47 -7.95 6.82 -20.62
N ASN A 48 -8.83 7.80 -20.80
CA ASN A 48 -10.11 7.61 -21.46
C ASN A 48 -10.39 8.76 -22.43
N PRO A 49 -9.64 8.83 -23.54
CA PRO A 49 -9.77 9.89 -24.52
C PRO A 49 -11.16 9.89 -25.20
N ALA A 50 -11.86 8.76 -25.20
CA ALA A 50 -13.25 8.68 -25.70
C ALA A 50 -14.25 9.44 -24.81
N ALA A 51 -13.91 9.67 -23.53
CA ALA A 51 -14.68 10.52 -22.61
C ALA A 51 -14.24 12.00 -22.64
N GLY A 52 -13.23 12.35 -23.45
CA GLY A 52 -12.61 13.68 -23.45
C GLY A 52 -11.63 13.92 -22.30
N ASP A 53 -11.20 12.85 -21.62
CA ASP A 53 -10.12 12.90 -20.65
C ASP A 53 -8.81 12.57 -21.35
N PHE A 54 -7.94 13.58 -21.43
CA PHE A 54 -6.60 13.47 -22.01
C PHE A 54 -5.51 13.60 -20.94
N SER A 55 -5.81 13.44 -19.65
CA SER A 55 -4.77 13.40 -18.60
C SER A 55 -3.72 12.31 -18.90
N LYS A 56 -2.48 12.48 -18.46
CA LYS A 56 -1.47 11.43 -18.60
C LYS A 56 -1.84 10.23 -17.74
N VAL A 57 -1.41 9.02 -18.13
CA VAL A 57 -1.57 7.81 -17.29
C VAL A 57 -0.76 7.97 -16.01
N ASP A 58 0.50 8.38 -16.16
CA ASP A 58 1.39 8.78 -15.08
C ASP A 58 1.83 10.24 -15.30
N PRO A 59 1.75 11.14 -14.30
CA PRO A 59 2.29 12.49 -14.40
C PRO A 59 3.76 12.56 -14.87
N ALA A 60 4.55 11.52 -14.56
CA ALA A 60 5.94 11.38 -14.97
C ALA A 60 6.12 11.05 -16.47
N ASP A 61 5.09 10.56 -17.17
CA ASP A 61 5.17 10.29 -18.60
C ASP A 61 5.50 11.57 -19.38
N VAL A 62 6.36 11.49 -20.38
CA VAL A 62 6.69 12.66 -21.21
C VAL A 62 5.77 12.69 -22.43
N ARG A 63 4.91 13.72 -22.50
CA ARG A 63 3.96 13.93 -23.59
C ARG A 63 4.58 14.72 -24.74
N ILE A 64 4.57 14.10 -25.91
CA ILE A 64 5.10 14.67 -27.15
C ILE A 64 3.97 14.82 -28.17
N VAL A 65 3.78 16.03 -28.67
CA VAL A 65 2.82 16.34 -29.73
C VAL A 65 3.55 16.68 -31.03
N SER A 66 3.09 16.11 -32.14
CA SER A 66 3.50 16.56 -33.48
C SER A 66 2.32 17.21 -34.18
N TYR A 67 2.53 18.40 -34.76
CA TYR A 67 1.46 19.14 -35.41
C TYR A 67 1.96 19.97 -36.61
N ASN A 68 1.58 19.56 -37.83
CA ASN A 68 1.75 20.38 -39.01
C ASN A 68 0.66 21.46 -39.03
N THR A 69 1.06 22.72 -38.96
CA THR A 69 0.12 23.84 -38.78
C THR A 69 -0.20 24.60 -40.06
N TYR A 70 0.35 24.21 -41.22
CA TYR A 70 0.16 24.89 -42.50
C TYR A 70 0.36 26.42 -42.45
N LEU A 71 1.35 26.87 -41.68
CA LEU A 71 1.68 28.28 -41.42
C LEU A 71 0.61 29.04 -40.60
N GLN A 72 -0.49 28.40 -40.23
CA GLN A 72 -1.69 29.03 -39.64
C GLN A 72 -1.49 29.45 -38.20
N PHE A 73 -0.69 28.69 -37.42
CA PHE A 73 -0.50 28.92 -35.99
C PHE A 73 -0.03 30.35 -35.64
N ILE A 74 0.69 30.99 -36.57
CA ILE A 74 1.24 32.34 -36.38
C ILE A 74 0.71 33.34 -37.41
N LYS A 75 0.31 32.92 -38.63
CA LYS A 75 -0.16 33.85 -39.66
C LYS A 75 -1.60 34.33 -39.47
N GLU A 76 -2.45 33.57 -38.78
CA GLU A 76 -3.89 33.83 -38.75
C GLU A 76 -4.40 34.00 -37.31
N PRO A 77 -4.35 35.24 -36.76
CA PRO A 77 -4.83 35.54 -35.40
C PRO A 77 -6.29 35.13 -35.12
N SER A 78 -7.10 34.99 -36.18
CA SER A 78 -8.49 34.53 -36.07
C SER A 78 -8.62 33.08 -35.60
N LYS A 79 -7.55 32.28 -35.73
CA LYS A 79 -7.48 30.86 -35.36
C LYS A 79 -6.97 30.62 -33.95
N ASP A 80 -6.52 31.67 -33.26
CA ASP A 80 -5.84 31.61 -31.97
C ASP A 80 -6.66 30.89 -30.90
N ALA A 81 -7.96 31.15 -30.84
CA ALA A 81 -8.83 30.54 -29.83
C ALA A 81 -8.94 29.02 -30.00
N ALA A 82 -8.96 28.52 -31.25
CA ALA A 82 -9.01 27.09 -31.53
C ALA A 82 -7.65 26.44 -31.24
N PHE A 83 -6.54 27.05 -31.66
CA PHE A 83 -5.21 26.56 -31.31
C PHE A 83 -4.98 26.53 -29.79
N ALA A 84 -5.42 27.56 -29.06
CA ALA A 84 -5.32 27.60 -27.60
C ALA A 84 -6.11 26.46 -26.95
N ARG A 85 -7.35 26.22 -27.36
CA ARG A 85 -8.15 25.09 -26.86
C ARG A 85 -7.49 23.74 -27.14
N VAL A 86 -7.04 23.52 -28.39
CA VAL A 86 -6.36 22.28 -28.80
C VAL A 86 -5.10 22.03 -27.97
N LEU A 87 -4.21 23.02 -27.89
CA LEU A 87 -2.95 22.85 -27.16
C LEU A 87 -3.16 22.75 -25.64
N THR A 88 -4.15 23.46 -25.08
CA THR A 88 -4.51 23.35 -23.66
C THR A 88 -5.09 21.98 -23.35
N ALA A 89 -5.96 21.44 -24.21
CA ALA A 89 -6.54 20.10 -24.01
C ALA A 89 -5.49 18.98 -24.14
N LEU A 90 -4.52 19.14 -25.05
CA LEU A 90 -3.44 18.17 -25.21
C LEU A 90 -2.37 18.27 -24.11
N ASP A 91 -2.18 19.45 -23.53
CA ASP A 91 -1.18 19.75 -22.49
C ASP A 91 0.21 19.11 -22.74
N PRO A 92 0.87 19.40 -23.87
CA PRO A 92 2.16 18.79 -24.21
C PRO A 92 3.32 19.32 -23.37
N ASP A 93 4.30 18.46 -23.10
CA ASP A 93 5.62 18.86 -22.59
C ASP A 93 6.54 19.28 -23.74
N ILE A 94 6.45 18.57 -24.86
CA ILE A 94 7.23 18.81 -26.07
C ILE A 94 6.30 18.88 -27.29
N ILE A 95 6.55 19.85 -28.16
CA ILE A 95 5.83 20.02 -29.42
C ILE A 95 6.79 20.08 -30.60
N CYS A 96 6.57 19.25 -31.60
CA CYS A 96 7.17 19.37 -32.92
C CYS A 96 6.17 20.02 -33.87
N PHE A 97 6.41 21.29 -34.24
CA PHE A 97 5.62 21.96 -35.25
C PHE A 97 6.27 21.83 -36.62
N GLN A 98 5.44 21.52 -37.62
CA GLN A 98 5.82 21.66 -39.03
C GLN A 98 5.08 22.84 -39.65
N GLU A 99 5.65 23.33 -40.75
CA GLU A 99 5.14 24.50 -41.47
C GLU A 99 5.03 25.76 -40.63
N ILE A 100 6.12 26.11 -39.96
CA ILE A 100 6.28 27.43 -39.35
C ILE A 100 6.96 28.38 -40.35
N VAL A 101 6.58 29.66 -40.28
CA VAL A 101 7.12 30.70 -41.16
C VAL A 101 8.61 30.91 -40.87
N SER A 102 9.45 30.81 -41.89
CA SER A 102 10.91 30.88 -41.74
C SER A 102 11.47 32.26 -41.35
N SER A 103 10.66 33.32 -41.42
CA SER A 103 11.05 34.66 -40.98
C SER A 103 10.97 34.86 -39.46
N LEU A 104 10.36 33.91 -38.73
CA LEU A 104 10.14 34.05 -37.29
C LEU A 104 11.41 33.71 -36.49
N THR A 105 11.59 34.41 -35.38
CA THR A 105 12.65 34.13 -34.39
C THR A 105 12.14 33.19 -33.31
N ALA A 106 13.06 32.53 -32.59
CA ALA A 106 12.69 31.64 -31.49
C ALA A 106 11.89 32.40 -30.41
N GLY A 107 12.32 33.62 -30.04
CA GLY A 107 11.62 34.44 -29.04
C GLY A 107 10.19 34.83 -29.42
N GLN A 108 9.90 35.00 -30.72
CA GLN A 108 8.52 35.22 -31.18
C GLN A 108 7.65 33.97 -31.03
N ILE A 109 8.21 32.78 -31.28
CA ILE A 109 7.50 31.52 -31.07
C ILE A 109 7.30 31.26 -29.58
N VAL A 110 8.31 31.52 -28.73
CA VAL A 110 8.19 31.45 -27.27
C VAL A 110 7.09 32.38 -26.77
N SER A 111 7.11 33.65 -27.18
CA SER A 111 6.07 34.63 -26.79
C SER A 111 4.68 34.17 -27.21
N ARG A 112 4.57 33.57 -28.39
CA ARG A 112 3.33 33.01 -28.90
C ARG A 112 2.87 31.81 -28.06
N LEU A 113 3.72 30.82 -27.84
CA LEU A 113 3.40 29.65 -27.01
C LEU A 113 3.01 30.06 -25.60
N GLN A 114 3.75 30.98 -24.98
CA GLN A 114 3.41 31.51 -23.66
C GLN A 114 2.03 32.19 -23.63
N SER A 115 1.59 32.80 -24.74
CA SER A 115 0.28 33.44 -24.82
C SER A 115 -0.88 32.45 -24.95
N VAL A 116 -0.65 31.27 -25.54
CA VAL A 116 -1.71 30.27 -25.81
C VAL A 116 -1.70 29.09 -24.85
N LEU A 117 -0.52 28.76 -24.31
CA LEU A 117 -0.25 27.65 -23.40
C LEU A 117 0.84 28.05 -22.40
N PRO A 118 0.53 28.96 -21.44
CA PRO A 118 1.43 29.29 -20.36
C PRO A 118 1.53 28.12 -19.36
N PHE A 119 2.69 27.97 -18.72
CA PHE A 119 2.88 27.08 -17.58
C PHE A 119 3.64 27.82 -16.46
N SER A 120 3.44 27.40 -15.21
CA SER A 120 3.90 28.12 -14.00
C SER A 120 5.40 27.99 -13.74
N GLU A 121 6.02 26.93 -14.23
CA GLU A 121 7.39 26.53 -13.86
C GLU A 121 8.47 27.18 -14.74
N GLY A 122 8.09 27.92 -15.78
CA GLY A 122 9.08 28.60 -16.61
C GLY A 122 8.56 29.10 -17.95
N THR A 123 9.41 28.98 -18.96
CA THR A 123 9.12 29.40 -20.33
C THR A 123 9.59 28.36 -21.33
N TRP A 124 8.91 28.30 -22.46
CA TRP A 124 9.22 27.39 -23.54
C TRP A 124 10.64 27.57 -24.07
N GLN A 125 11.33 26.46 -24.27
CA GLN A 125 12.60 26.36 -24.98
C GLN A 125 12.33 26.03 -26.44
N VAL A 126 12.87 26.82 -27.36
CA VAL A 126 12.59 26.68 -28.80
C VAL A 126 13.86 26.51 -29.61
N HIS A 127 13.91 25.44 -30.38
CA HIS A 127 14.93 25.20 -31.40
C HIS A 127 14.33 25.26 -32.81
N LEU A 128 14.99 26.00 -33.69
CA LEU A 128 14.53 26.28 -35.05
C LEU A 128 15.30 25.44 -36.06
N GLY A 129 14.58 24.74 -36.94
CA GLY A 129 15.16 24.12 -38.12
C GLY A 129 15.62 25.13 -39.19
N LEU A 130 16.11 24.59 -40.31
CA LEU A 130 16.58 25.39 -41.45
C LEU A 130 15.55 26.45 -41.90
N SER A 131 16.05 27.62 -42.29
CA SER A 131 15.22 28.72 -42.82
C SER A 131 14.81 28.53 -44.28
N SER A 132 15.37 27.55 -44.99
CA SER A 132 15.04 27.26 -46.38
C SER A 132 13.73 26.48 -46.48
N GLY A 133 12.64 27.16 -46.85
CA GLY A 133 11.31 26.56 -46.99
C GLY A 133 10.44 26.71 -45.74
N SER A 134 9.46 25.81 -45.58
CA SER A 134 8.60 25.69 -44.40
C SER A 134 9.39 25.10 -43.23
N ARG A 135 9.48 25.83 -42.11
CA ARG A 135 10.37 25.49 -40.99
C ARG A 135 9.75 24.46 -40.05
N VAL A 136 10.57 23.51 -39.58
CA VAL A 136 10.25 22.64 -38.44
C VAL A 136 10.78 23.28 -37.16
N VAL A 137 10.02 23.16 -36.07
CA VAL A 137 10.32 23.75 -34.77
C VAL A 137 10.13 22.72 -33.69
N LEU A 138 11.13 22.57 -32.81
CA LEU A 138 10.98 21.85 -31.56
C LEU A 138 10.78 22.87 -30.43
N ALA A 139 9.66 22.76 -29.73
CA ALA A 139 9.37 23.51 -28.52
C ALA A 139 9.28 22.54 -27.34
N SER A 140 9.92 22.86 -26.22
CA SER A 140 9.99 22.00 -25.04
C SER A 140 9.80 22.82 -23.77
N ARG A 141 9.16 22.25 -22.75
CA ARG A 141 9.20 22.82 -21.38
C ARG A 141 10.57 22.60 -20.73
N TYR A 142 11.29 21.58 -21.15
CA TYR A 142 12.65 21.24 -20.70
C TYR A 142 13.73 21.96 -21.52
N PRO A 143 14.94 22.19 -20.95
CA PRO A 143 16.10 22.65 -21.71
C PRO A 143 16.37 21.78 -22.94
N LEU A 144 16.87 22.43 -24.00
CA LEU A 144 17.21 21.76 -25.25
C LEU A 144 18.72 21.86 -25.47
N ASP A 145 19.39 20.73 -25.59
CA ASP A 145 20.83 20.60 -25.83
C ASP A 145 21.12 19.86 -27.14
N LEU A 146 22.41 19.68 -27.47
CA LEU A 146 22.89 18.97 -28.67
C LEU A 146 22.19 19.40 -29.99
N ARG A 147 21.80 20.68 -30.07
CA ARG A 147 20.94 21.21 -31.13
C ARG A 147 21.59 21.18 -32.50
N ARG A 148 20.87 20.68 -33.51
CA ARG A 148 21.26 20.75 -34.93
C ARG A 148 20.07 21.03 -35.83
N THR A 149 20.35 21.59 -37.00
CA THR A 149 19.33 21.89 -38.02
C THR A 149 19.33 20.90 -39.18
N ASP A 150 20.26 19.95 -39.18
CA ASP A 150 20.29 18.82 -40.10
C ASP A 150 21.19 17.69 -39.56
N THR A 151 21.12 16.53 -40.21
CA THR A 151 22.04 15.40 -40.01
C THR A 151 23.43 15.70 -40.61
N VAL A 152 24.42 14.86 -40.29
CA VAL A 152 25.74 14.89 -40.93
C VAL A 152 26.11 13.47 -41.38
N PRO A 153 26.29 13.22 -42.69
CA PRO A 153 26.05 14.14 -43.81
C PRO A 153 24.58 14.58 -43.93
N ALA A 154 24.37 15.80 -44.45
CA ALA A 154 23.04 16.37 -44.62
C ALA A 154 22.38 15.85 -45.91
N ALA A 155 21.05 15.65 -45.89
CA ALA A 155 20.29 15.23 -47.08
C ALA A 155 20.23 16.32 -48.17
N GLY A 156 20.35 17.60 -47.79
CA GLY A 156 20.34 18.74 -48.71
C GLY A 156 18.98 19.02 -49.37
N ILE A 157 17.89 18.46 -48.84
CA ILE A 157 16.52 18.64 -49.35
C ILE A 157 15.71 19.52 -48.39
N ARG A 158 15.41 18.97 -47.21
CA ARG A 158 14.76 19.63 -46.09
C ARG A 158 15.49 19.15 -44.84
N GLY A 159 15.94 20.09 -44.01
CA GLY A 159 16.75 19.75 -42.85
C GLY A 159 15.94 19.07 -41.75
N VAL A 160 16.63 18.31 -40.92
CA VAL A 160 16.07 17.68 -39.71
C VAL A 160 16.34 18.56 -38.50
N THR A 161 15.31 18.93 -37.75
CA THR A 161 15.48 19.75 -36.54
C THR A 161 15.74 18.82 -35.37
N ILE A 162 16.95 18.87 -34.81
CA ILE A 162 17.44 17.89 -33.85
C ILE A 162 17.77 18.58 -32.54
N ALA A 163 17.34 18.02 -31.41
CA ALA A 163 17.74 18.45 -30.08
C ALA A 163 17.61 17.30 -29.07
N LEU A 164 18.41 17.35 -28.01
CA LEU A 164 18.22 16.57 -26.79
C LEU A 164 17.36 17.39 -25.82
N ALA A 165 16.22 16.87 -25.39
CA ALA A 165 15.49 17.41 -24.25
C ALA A 165 16.14 16.89 -22.97
N ASP A 166 16.72 17.82 -22.21
CA ASP A 166 17.42 17.61 -20.94
C ASP A 166 16.38 17.50 -19.81
N LEU A 167 16.10 16.27 -19.38
CA LEU A 167 15.05 15.98 -18.40
C LEU A 167 15.64 16.09 -16.97
N PRO A 168 14.84 16.49 -15.96
CA PRO A 168 15.36 16.64 -14.60
C PRO A 168 16.00 15.35 -14.05
N ASP A 169 17.31 15.38 -13.81
CA ASP A 169 18.11 14.25 -13.33
C ASP A 169 17.63 13.70 -11.96
N GLU A 170 17.00 14.56 -11.15
CA GLU A 170 16.38 14.19 -9.89
C GLU A 170 15.21 13.20 -10.04
N HIS A 171 14.62 13.13 -11.23
CA HIS A 171 13.44 12.33 -11.50
C HIS A 171 13.66 11.30 -12.61
N TYR A 172 14.29 11.71 -13.72
CA TYR A 172 14.52 10.88 -14.91
C TYR A 172 15.95 10.33 -14.93
N ARG A 173 16.11 9.10 -15.45
CA ARG A 173 17.42 8.44 -15.61
C ARG A 173 18.04 8.67 -16.99
N ALA A 174 17.30 9.28 -17.90
CA ALA A 174 17.70 9.48 -19.27
C ALA A 174 16.99 10.69 -19.88
N ASP A 175 17.72 11.42 -20.72
CA ASP A 175 17.20 12.47 -21.58
C ASP A 175 16.49 11.92 -22.81
N LEU A 176 15.80 12.79 -23.55
CA LEU A 176 15.03 12.41 -24.74
C LEU A 176 15.58 13.08 -26.01
N TYR A 177 16.03 12.28 -26.98
CA TYR A 177 16.58 12.80 -28.24
C TYR A 177 15.53 12.87 -29.35
N LEU A 178 15.33 14.06 -29.92
CA LEU A 178 14.22 14.36 -30.83
C LEU A 178 14.73 14.74 -32.22
N LEU A 179 14.14 14.17 -33.26
CA LEU A 179 14.40 14.49 -34.66
C LEU A 179 13.10 14.92 -35.36
N GLY A 180 12.83 16.22 -35.35
CA GLY A 180 11.70 16.82 -36.03
C GLY A 180 11.88 16.86 -37.55
N VAL A 181 10.96 16.23 -38.29
CA VAL A 181 11.00 16.13 -39.76
C VAL A 181 9.81 16.80 -40.43
N HIS A 182 10.05 17.28 -41.65
CA HIS A 182 9.00 17.59 -42.62
C HIS A 182 9.51 17.20 -44.00
N LEU A 183 9.35 15.93 -44.37
CA LEU A 183 9.97 15.37 -45.57
C LEU A 183 9.36 15.95 -46.85
N LYS A 184 9.99 15.69 -47.99
CA LYS A 184 9.55 16.24 -49.28
C LYS A 184 8.13 15.74 -49.60
N ALA A 185 7.19 16.68 -49.78
CA ALA A 185 5.85 16.41 -50.29
C ALA A 185 5.80 16.16 -51.80
N GLY A 186 4.71 15.58 -52.28
CA GLY A 186 4.45 15.33 -53.71
C GLY A 186 4.66 13.87 -54.14
N GLY A 187 4.09 13.49 -55.28
CA GLY A 187 4.05 12.10 -55.76
C GLY A 187 4.98 11.79 -56.93
N THR A 188 5.89 12.71 -57.33
CA THR A 188 6.79 12.44 -58.45
C THR A 188 7.94 11.51 -58.05
N SER A 189 8.59 10.87 -59.02
CA SER A 189 9.80 10.07 -58.77
C SER A 189 10.94 10.89 -58.15
N SER A 190 11.04 12.18 -58.49
CA SER A 190 12.00 13.08 -57.85
C SER A 190 11.63 13.36 -56.39
N ASP A 191 10.35 13.51 -56.06
CA ASP A 191 9.91 13.71 -54.68
C ASP A 191 10.19 12.46 -53.84
N GLN A 192 9.97 11.27 -54.42
CA GLN A 192 10.29 10.01 -53.78
C GLN A 192 11.78 9.84 -53.54
N ALA A 193 12.63 10.14 -54.54
CA ALA A 193 14.09 10.11 -54.38
C ALA A 193 14.58 11.10 -53.30
N ASN A 194 13.94 12.26 -53.19
CA ASN A 194 14.26 13.26 -52.17
C ASN A 194 13.86 12.80 -50.75
N ARG A 195 12.72 12.09 -50.61
CA ARG A 195 12.35 11.43 -49.34
C ARG A 195 13.34 10.33 -48.99
N GLN A 196 13.72 9.50 -49.96
CA GLN A 196 14.70 8.42 -49.73
C GLN A 196 16.03 8.97 -49.23
N ARG A 197 16.55 10.02 -49.87
CA ARG A 197 17.79 10.66 -49.42
C ARG A 197 17.72 11.19 -47.99
N SER A 198 16.54 11.70 -47.59
CA SER A 198 16.32 12.16 -46.21
C SER A 198 16.26 10.99 -45.23
N ALA A 199 15.62 9.88 -45.63
CA ALA A 199 15.57 8.65 -44.85
C ALA A 199 16.97 8.05 -44.64
N ASP A 200 17.79 7.95 -45.70
CA ASP A 200 19.17 7.46 -45.62
C ASP A 200 20.01 8.30 -44.63
N ALA A 201 19.89 9.62 -44.71
CA ALA A 201 20.61 10.55 -43.84
C ALA A 201 20.18 10.44 -42.37
N ILE A 202 18.88 10.25 -42.11
CA ILE A 202 18.34 10.04 -40.76
C ILE A 202 18.79 8.69 -40.19
N ALA A 203 18.70 7.61 -40.96
CA ALA A 203 19.13 6.28 -40.53
C ALA A 203 20.62 6.26 -40.15
N ALA A 204 21.48 6.82 -41.01
CA ALA A 204 22.90 6.95 -40.71
C ALA A 204 23.18 7.79 -39.47
N TRP A 205 22.42 8.88 -39.27
CA TRP A 205 22.55 9.73 -38.09
C TRP A 205 22.20 9.00 -36.80
N LEU A 206 21.08 8.27 -36.76
CA LEU A 206 20.66 7.47 -35.61
C LEU A 206 21.68 6.37 -35.27
N GLY A 207 22.34 5.80 -36.26
CA GLY A 207 23.48 4.89 -36.04
C GLY A 207 24.70 5.59 -35.44
N MET A 208 25.07 6.74 -35.99
CA MET A 208 26.25 7.50 -35.59
C MET A 208 26.16 8.01 -34.15
N VAL A 209 25.02 8.56 -33.74
CA VAL A 209 24.85 9.19 -32.41
C VAL A 209 24.94 8.20 -31.25
N ARG A 210 24.78 6.90 -31.53
CA ARG A 210 24.91 5.80 -30.56
C ARG A 210 26.33 5.27 -30.43
N GLN A 211 27.26 5.72 -31.28
CA GLN A 211 28.65 5.29 -31.24
C GLN A 211 29.53 6.26 -30.42
N PRO A 212 30.42 5.76 -29.55
CA PRO A 212 31.36 6.60 -28.82
C PRO A 212 32.33 7.35 -29.75
N GLY A 213 32.56 8.63 -29.49
CA GLY A 213 33.55 9.44 -30.20
C GLY A 213 33.08 10.02 -31.55
N GLY A 214 31.77 9.96 -31.83
CA GLY A 214 31.15 10.61 -32.99
C GLY A 214 31.05 12.13 -32.84
N LEU A 215 30.44 12.80 -33.83
CA LEU A 215 30.18 14.25 -33.79
C LEU A 215 29.22 14.67 -32.67
N VAL A 216 28.38 13.72 -32.25
CA VAL A 216 27.49 13.74 -31.09
C VAL A 216 27.50 12.30 -30.58
N THR A 217 27.64 12.09 -29.28
CA THR A 217 27.53 10.77 -28.64
C THR A 217 26.49 10.88 -27.54
N LEU A 218 25.41 10.10 -27.66
CA LEU A 218 24.36 9.99 -26.65
C LEU A 218 24.78 9.02 -25.55
N ALA A 219 24.21 9.19 -24.36
CA ALA A 219 24.29 8.17 -23.33
C ALA A 219 23.67 6.87 -23.85
N ALA A 220 24.16 5.73 -23.36
CA ALA A 220 23.56 4.45 -23.71
C ALA A 220 22.09 4.43 -23.28
N ASN A 221 21.24 3.84 -24.12
CA ASN A 221 19.80 3.72 -23.89
C ASN A 221 19.02 5.05 -23.86
N THR A 222 19.59 6.19 -24.31
CA THR A 222 18.82 7.43 -24.50
C THR A 222 17.64 7.17 -25.45
N PRO A 223 16.38 7.38 -25.03
CA PRO A 223 15.23 7.29 -25.92
C PRO A 223 15.35 8.26 -27.09
N MET A 224 15.06 7.77 -28.30
CA MET A 224 15.10 8.60 -29.51
C MET A 224 13.76 8.53 -30.26
N VAL A 225 13.29 9.69 -30.73
CA VAL A 225 12.04 9.82 -31.48
C VAL A 225 12.26 10.65 -32.74
N VAL A 226 11.96 10.07 -33.90
CA VAL A 226 11.80 10.78 -35.16
C VAL A 226 10.31 11.07 -35.34
N LEU A 227 9.96 12.35 -35.44
CA LEU A 227 8.57 12.80 -35.41
C LEU A 227 8.31 13.93 -36.40
N GLY A 228 7.09 14.01 -36.91
CA GLY A 228 6.69 15.09 -37.80
C GLY A 228 5.87 14.62 -38.98
N ASP A 229 5.90 15.40 -40.06
CA ASP A 229 5.23 15.11 -41.32
C ASP A 229 6.20 14.39 -42.27
N PHE A 230 6.00 13.08 -42.43
CA PHE A 230 6.86 12.24 -43.25
C PHE A 230 6.48 12.25 -44.73
N ASN A 231 5.29 12.74 -45.11
CA ASN A 231 4.83 12.76 -46.50
C ASN A 231 5.04 11.42 -47.24
N LEU A 232 4.85 10.28 -46.57
CA LEU A 232 5.09 8.93 -47.11
C LEU A 232 3.93 8.50 -48.03
N VAL A 233 3.75 9.23 -49.12
CA VAL A 233 2.62 9.09 -50.07
C VAL A 233 2.89 8.13 -51.23
N THR A 234 4.15 7.72 -51.45
CA THR A 234 4.53 6.86 -52.60
C THR A 234 5.67 5.91 -52.28
N GLY A 235 5.40 4.61 -52.47
CA GLY A 235 6.36 3.51 -52.27
C GLY A 235 6.82 3.34 -50.81
N PRO A 236 7.24 2.12 -50.43
CA PRO A 236 7.56 1.82 -49.04
C PRO A 236 9.00 2.18 -48.65
N GLN A 237 9.92 2.33 -49.62
CA GLN A 237 11.36 2.31 -49.33
C GLN A 237 11.83 3.35 -48.31
N PRO A 238 11.41 4.63 -48.35
CA PRO A 238 11.88 5.59 -47.33
C PRO A 238 11.42 5.21 -45.92
N ALA A 239 10.24 4.60 -45.78
CA ALA A 239 9.75 4.10 -44.51
C ALA A 239 10.54 2.87 -44.05
N ILE A 240 10.85 1.95 -44.96
CA ILE A 240 11.70 0.78 -44.68
C ILE A 240 13.05 1.26 -44.15
N THR A 241 13.75 2.16 -44.85
CA THR A 241 15.03 2.69 -44.41
C THR A 241 14.99 3.32 -43.02
N LEU A 242 13.96 4.11 -42.72
CA LEU A 242 13.82 4.74 -41.40
C LEU A 242 13.61 3.73 -40.27
N LEU A 243 12.88 2.65 -40.53
CA LEU A 243 12.57 1.63 -39.51
C LEU A 243 13.72 0.62 -39.37
N THR A 244 14.22 0.12 -40.49
CA THR A 244 15.13 -1.02 -40.52
C THR A 244 16.60 -0.63 -40.62
N GLY A 245 16.90 0.63 -40.94
CA GLY A 245 18.27 1.06 -41.20
C GLY A 245 18.86 0.61 -42.52
N ASP A 246 18.05 0.10 -43.46
CA ASP A 246 18.44 -0.31 -44.83
C ASP A 246 18.72 0.93 -45.69
N ILE A 247 19.97 1.39 -45.69
CA ILE A 247 20.42 2.64 -46.33
C ILE A 247 20.60 2.40 -47.82
N GLN A 248 19.92 3.19 -48.66
CA GLN A 248 19.97 2.99 -50.11
C GLN A 248 21.20 3.62 -50.77
N ASP A 249 21.67 4.76 -50.25
CA ASP A 249 22.90 5.43 -50.70
C ASP A 249 24.06 5.22 -49.71
N GLU A 250 24.52 3.98 -49.59
CA GLU A 250 25.61 3.63 -48.68
C GLU A 250 26.94 4.31 -49.03
N ALA A 251 27.11 4.72 -50.29
CA ALA A 251 28.31 5.44 -50.73
C ALA A 251 28.42 6.82 -50.05
N THR A 252 27.28 7.46 -49.78
CA THR A 252 27.22 8.77 -49.11
C THR A 252 27.03 8.64 -47.60
N TYR A 253 26.16 7.74 -47.15
CA TYR A 253 25.69 7.68 -45.76
C TYR A 253 26.30 6.53 -44.94
N GLY A 254 27.11 5.68 -45.55
CA GLY A 254 27.71 4.52 -44.89
C GLY A 254 26.81 3.28 -44.94
N PRO A 255 27.29 2.16 -44.36
CA PRO A 255 26.58 0.89 -44.41
C PRO A 255 25.30 0.92 -43.57
N ASP A 256 24.42 -0.04 -43.83
CA ASP A 256 23.23 -0.30 -43.02
C ASP A 256 23.50 -0.22 -41.51
N VAL A 257 22.62 0.50 -40.82
CA VAL A 257 22.70 0.67 -39.37
C VAL A 257 21.31 0.82 -38.78
N LYS A 258 20.98 -0.04 -37.80
CA LYS A 258 19.70 0.00 -37.10
C LYS A 258 19.50 1.35 -36.40
N GLY A 259 18.25 1.74 -36.18
CA GLY A 259 17.94 2.91 -35.36
C GLY A 259 17.95 2.61 -33.87
N ASP A 260 17.61 1.37 -33.46
CA ASP A 260 17.39 1.00 -32.06
C ASP A 260 18.62 0.41 -31.35
N TRP A 261 18.67 0.58 -30.03
CA TRP A 261 19.76 0.20 -29.11
C TRP A 261 19.99 -1.31 -29.02
N ASP A 262 18.95 -2.11 -29.07
CA ASP A 262 19.02 -3.58 -28.96
C ASP A 262 19.21 -4.30 -30.30
N SER A 263 19.48 -3.56 -31.38
CA SER A 263 19.62 -4.04 -32.77
C SER A 263 18.31 -4.49 -33.44
N SER A 264 17.15 -4.23 -32.83
CA SER A 264 15.86 -4.35 -33.51
C SER A 264 15.60 -3.17 -34.47
N ASP A 265 14.52 -3.30 -35.26
CA ASP A 265 14.00 -2.20 -36.07
C ASP A 265 13.33 -1.16 -35.16
N MET A 266 13.35 0.12 -35.53
CA MET A 266 12.54 1.11 -34.84
C MET A 266 11.05 0.81 -35.02
N THR A 267 10.25 1.22 -34.04
CA THR A 267 8.80 1.05 -34.10
C THR A 267 8.11 2.27 -34.70
N ASP A 268 7.29 2.06 -35.74
CA ASP A 268 6.32 3.04 -36.26
C ASP A 268 5.09 3.05 -35.34
N LEU A 269 5.03 4.01 -34.42
CA LEU A 269 3.88 4.16 -33.56
C LEU A 269 2.69 4.62 -34.41
N THR A 270 1.56 3.93 -34.25
CA THR A 270 0.29 4.30 -34.88
C THR A 270 -0.66 4.97 -33.90
N PRO A 271 -0.61 6.30 -33.69
CA PRO A 271 -1.71 7.02 -33.05
C PRO A 271 -3.03 6.76 -33.78
N VAL A 272 -4.13 6.68 -33.03
CA VAL A 272 -5.47 6.48 -33.58
C VAL A 272 -6.45 7.47 -32.98
N ASP A 273 -7.47 7.81 -33.74
CA ASP A 273 -8.66 8.50 -33.27
C ASP A 273 -9.45 7.58 -32.32
N PRO A 274 -9.72 7.97 -31.06
CA PRO A 274 -10.35 7.10 -30.07
C PRO A 274 -11.83 6.78 -30.37
N PHE A 275 -12.48 7.51 -31.29
CA PHE A 275 -13.88 7.30 -31.65
C PHE A 275 -14.05 6.46 -32.91
N THR A 276 -13.08 6.49 -33.82
CA THR A 276 -13.17 5.80 -35.12
C THR A 276 -12.07 4.77 -35.36
N SER A 277 -11.05 4.74 -34.51
CA SER A 277 -9.82 3.95 -34.68
C SER A 277 -9.05 4.27 -35.97
N ASN A 278 -9.34 5.41 -36.61
CA ASN A 278 -8.65 5.84 -37.82
C ASN A 278 -7.28 6.45 -37.47
N GLU A 279 -6.29 6.21 -38.31
CA GLU A 279 -4.90 6.68 -38.19
C GLU A 279 -4.58 7.88 -39.10
N ASN A 280 -5.56 8.36 -39.86
CA ASN A 280 -5.36 9.48 -40.78
C ASN A 280 -5.01 10.76 -40.03
N THR A 281 -3.99 11.46 -40.50
CA THR A 281 -3.49 12.69 -39.88
C THR A 281 -3.59 13.89 -40.81
N TRP A 282 -3.64 13.68 -42.13
CA TRP A 282 -3.86 14.75 -43.11
C TRP A 282 -5.28 14.70 -43.66
N ARG A 283 -5.93 15.86 -43.76
CA ARG A 283 -7.30 16.01 -44.26
C ARG A 283 -7.39 17.04 -45.37
N SER A 284 -7.96 16.64 -46.51
CA SER A 284 -8.59 17.58 -47.44
C SER A 284 -10.11 17.38 -47.37
N ASP A 285 -10.84 18.40 -46.95
CA ASP A 285 -12.31 18.44 -46.99
C ASP A 285 -12.87 18.40 -48.43
N ARG A 286 -11.99 18.27 -49.45
CA ARG A 286 -12.31 18.28 -50.88
C ARG A 286 -11.98 16.98 -51.62
N THR A 287 -11.19 16.07 -51.07
CA THR A 287 -10.88 14.78 -51.73
C THR A 287 -10.65 13.64 -50.73
N ASN A 288 -11.39 12.55 -50.92
CA ASN A 288 -11.22 11.26 -50.27
C ASN A 288 -10.22 10.44 -51.10
N PRO A 289 -9.19 9.79 -50.51
CA PRO A 289 -8.96 9.57 -49.08
C PRO A 289 -7.94 10.50 -48.40
N ALA A 290 -8.11 10.63 -47.09
CA ALA A 290 -7.15 11.19 -46.13
C ALA A 290 -6.06 10.16 -45.82
N ASP A 291 -4.84 10.62 -45.55
CA ASP A 291 -3.64 9.78 -45.39
C ASP A 291 -2.98 9.96 -44.00
N ARG A 292 -2.25 8.92 -43.54
CA ARG A 292 -1.35 8.97 -42.38
C ARG A 292 0.02 9.50 -42.78
N LEU A 293 0.17 10.83 -42.75
CA LEU A 293 1.41 11.53 -43.10
C LEU A 293 2.28 11.82 -41.89
N ASP A 294 1.66 12.05 -40.74
CA ASP A 294 2.32 12.41 -39.50
C ASP A 294 2.57 11.14 -38.68
N ARG A 295 3.79 10.97 -38.18
CA ARG A 295 4.22 9.72 -37.53
C ARG A 295 5.15 9.99 -36.36
N PHE A 296 5.25 8.98 -35.49
CA PHE A 296 6.35 8.84 -34.55
C PHE A 296 7.07 7.51 -34.85
N MET A 297 8.37 7.59 -35.10
CA MET A 297 9.24 6.42 -35.16
C MET A 297 10.20 6.50 -33.99
N TYR A 298 10.21 5.51 -33.11
CA TYR A 298 10.94 5.59 -31.84
C TYR A 298 11.67 4.29 -31.50
N THR A 299 12.60 4.40 -30.56
CA THR A 299 13.35 3.27 -29.98
C THR A 299 12.55 2.62 -28.86
N ASP A 300 11.86 1.52 -29.14
CA ASP A 300 10.96 0.86 -28.18
C ASP A 300 11.69 -0.04 -27.18
N SER A 301 12.95 -0.38 -27.47
CA SER A 301 13.81 -1.16 -26.57
C SER A 301 14.15 -0.44 -25.26
N VAL A 302 13.97 0.88 -25.19
CA VAL A 302 14.40 1.73 -24.05
C VAL A 302 13.28 2.52 -23.39
N ALA A 303 12.17 2.77 -24.08
CA ALA A 303 11.06 3.55 -23.54
C ALA A 303 9.72 3.04 -24.12
N PRO A 304 8.88 2.37 -23.31
CA PRO A 304 7.56 1.96 -23.76
C PRO A 304 6.59 3.15 -23.86
N ILE A 305 5.42 2.89 -24.45
CA ILE A 305 4.38 3.91 -24.66
C ILE A 305 3.26 3.70 -23.65
N ALA A 306 2.91 4.76 -22.92
CA ALA A 306 1.74 4.79 -22.04
C ALA A 306 0.45 5.08 -22.81
N ALA A 307 0.49 6.07 -23.71
CA ALA A 307 -0.68 6.49 -24.49
C ALA A 307 -0.31 7.03 -25.88
N ARG A 308 -1.29 7.02 -26.78
CA ARG A 308 -1.18 7.56 -28.15
C ARG A 308 -2.55 7.96 -28.68
N MET A 309 -2.63 9.05 -29.44
CA MET A 309 -3.90 9.50 -30.02
C MET A 309 -3.71 10.41 -31.24
N VAL A 310 -4.64 10.31 -32.19
CA VAL A 310 -4.93 11.38 -33.16
C VAL A 310 -6.11 12.18 -32.62
N LEU A 311 -5.94 13.48 -32.39
CA LEU A 311 -7.06 14.32 -31.96
C LEU A 311 -7.86 14.79 -33.17
N ASN A 312 -9.11 14.33 -33.26
CA ASN A 312 -10.07 14.77 -34.28
C ASN A 312 -11.39 15.20 -33.64
N THR A 313 -11.56 16.51 -33.45
CA THR A 313 -12.72 17.08 -32.74
C THR A 313 -14.04 16.82 -33.45
N ARG A 314 -14.02 16.58 -34.76
CA ARG A 314 -15.23 16.27 -35.54
C ARG A 314 -15.85 14.91 -35.20
N ASN A 315 -15.05 13.99 -34.67
CA ASN A 315 -15.50 12.65 -34.31
C ASN A 315 -15.86 12.55 -32.82
N MET A 316 -15.54 13.58 -32.02
CA MET A 316 -15.82 13.60 -30.59
C MET A 316 -17.32 13.76 -30.32
N THR A 317 -17.78 13.13 -29.23
CA THR A 317 -19.14 13.37 -28.73
C THR A 317 -19.27 14.73 -28.07
N THR A 318 -20.49 15.28 -28.00
CA THR A 318 -20.74 16.54 -27.28
C THR A 318 -20.27 16.50 -25.81
N ALA A 319 -20.35 15.34 -25.15
CA ALA A 319 -19.87 15.16 -23.78
C ALA A 319 -18.34 15.24 -23.71
N ALA A 320 -17.64 14.56 -24.61
CA ALA A 320 -16.18 14.59 -24.67
C ALA A 320 -15.63 15.98 -25.03
N LEU A 321 -16.28 16.68 -25.96
CA LEU A 321 -15.96 18.08 -26.30
C LEU A 321 -16.10 18.98 -25.07
N ALA A 322 -17.22 18.86 -24.34
CA ALA A 322 -17.43 19.65 -23.13
C ALA A 322 -16.41 19.33 -22.02
N ALA A 323 -16.07 18.05 -21.82
CA ALA A 323 -15.11 17.61 -20.80
C ALA A 323 -13.68 18.11 -21.07
N SER A 324 -13.27 18.09 -22.35
CA SER A 324 -11.93 18.55 -22.78
C SER A 324 -11.85 20.07 -23.05
N GLY A 325 -12.97 20.80 -22.96
CA GLY A 325 -13.02 22.22 -23.31
C GLY A 325 -12.85 22.52 -24.81
N LEU A 326 -13.01 21.51 -25.66
CA LEU A 326 -12.88 21.60 -27.12
C LEU A 326 -14.21 21.94 -27.83
N GLN A 327 -14.11 22.42 -29.06
CA GLN A 327 -15.24 22.64 -29.97
C GLN A 327 -15.16 21.67 -31.16
N GLU A 328 -16.32 21.31 -31.72
CA GLU A 328 -16.45 20.26 -32.75
C GLU A 328 -15.54 20.52 -33.96
N ASP A 329 -15.33 21.78 -34.33
CA ASP A 329 -14.60 22.20 -35.51
C ASP A 329 -13.17 22.71 -35.22
N ASP A 330 -12.65 22.51 -34.00
CA ASP A 330 -11.32 22.98 -33.61
C ASP A 330 -10.20 22.40 -34.48
N THR A 331 -10.21 21.10 -34.80
CA THR A 331 -9.17 20.47 -35.66
C THR A 331 -9.55 20.47 -37.16
N THR A 332 -10.26 21.50 -37.61
CA THR A 332 -10.61 21.68 -39.04
C THR A 332 -9.69 22.69 -39.75
N PRO A 333 -9.47 22.58 -41.08
CA PRO A 333 -8.68 23.55 -41.84
C PRO A 333 -9.15 25.01 -41.69
N THR A 334 -10.45 25.19 -41.45
CA THR A 334 -11.06 26.50 -41.24
C THR A 334 -10.63 27.15 -39.92
N ASN A 335 -10.42 26.38 -38.86
CA ASN A 335 -10.16 26.91 -37.51
C ASN A 335 -8.73 26.68 -37.02
N THR A 336 -8.02 25.66 -37.51
CA THR A 336 -6.61 25.41 -37.19
C THR A 336 -5.83 25.11 -38.46
N ALA A 337 -5.62 23.83 -38.79
CA ALA A 337 -4.79 23.35 -39.88
C ALA A 337 -5.45 22.18 -40.62
N ASP A 338 -4.88 21.83 -41.77
CA ASP A 338 -5.28 20.69 -42.59
C ASP A 338 -4.63 19.36 -42.17
N HIS A 339 -3.79 19.39 -41.14
CA HIS A 339 -3.38 18.20 -40.40
C HIS A 339 -4.09 18.15 -39.03
N LEU A 340 -4.18 16.96 -38.48
CA LEU A 340 -4.64 16.67 -37.14
C LEU A 340 -3.42 16.52 -36.23
N PRO A 341 -3.43 17.08 -35.01
CA PRO A 341 -2.35 16.85 -34.07
C PRO A 341 -2.35 15.39 -33.60
N ILE A 342 -1.16 14.82 -33.54
CA ILE A 342 -0.92 13.49 -32.97
C ILE A 342 -0.11 13.63 -31.69
N LEU A 343 -0.39 12.76 -30.72
CA LEU A 343 0.30 12.71 -29.44
C LEU A 343 0.80 11.31 -29.13
N MET A 344 1.89 11.25 -28.37
CA MET A 344 2.39 10.07 -27.67
C MET A 344 2.78 10.46 -26.24
N ASP A 345 2.52 9.55 -25.30
CA ASP A 345 3.04 9.60 -23.94
C ASP A 345 4.11 8.52 -23.81
N LEU A 346 5.35 8.96 -23.61
CA LEU A 346 6.52 8.10 -23.53
C LEU A 346 6.86 7.85 -22.06
N VAL A 347 6.98 6.58 -21.69
CA VAL A 347 7.45 6.18 -20.36
C VAL A 347 8.98 6.27 -20.37
N VAL A 348 9.50 7.41 -19.95
CA VAL A 348 10.95 7.60 -19.79
C VAL A 348 11.37 6.95 -18.48
N PRO A 349 12.49 6.19 -18.43
CA PRO A 349 12.95 5.58 -17.19
C PRO A 349 13.13 6.62 -16.06
N THR A 350 12.45 6.43 -14.94
CA THR A 350 12.56 7.25 -13.73
C THR A 350 13.32 6.53 -12.62
N TRP A 351 13.82 7.29 -11.65
CA TRP A 351 14.32 6.73 -10.40
C TRP A 351 13.14 6.34 -9.48
N PRO A 352 13.33 5.39 -8.55
CA PRO A 352 12.35 5.14 -7.47
C PRO A 352 12.07 6.44 -6.69
N ASP A 353 10.79 6.73 -6.49
CA ASP A 353 10.25 7.88 -5.76
C ASP A 353 8.98 7.38 -5.05
N CYS A 354 9.14 6.81 -3.86
CA CYS A 354 8.07 6.12 -3.17
C CYS A 354 7.03 7.09 -2.57
N ASN A 355 7.45 8.31 -2.20
CA ASN A 355 6.58 9.36 -1.66
C ASN A 355 5.93 10.23 -2.76
N HIS A 356 6.33 10.02 -4.03
CA HIS A 356 5.82 10.67 -5.24
C HIS A 356 5.93 12.20 -5.19
N ASN A 357 7.00 12.71 -4.57
CA ASN A 357 7.20 14.15 -4.42
C ASN A 357 7.96 14.78 -5.61
N GLY A 358 8.41 13.96 -6.57
CA GLY A 358 9.16 14.38 -7.75
C GLY A 358 10.68 14.33 -7.58
N VAL A 359 11.17 13.93 -6.40
CA VAL A 359 12.57 13.72 -6.06
C VAL A 359 12.75 12.25 -5.74
N ASN A 360 13.79 11.63 -6.29
CA ASN A 360 14.02 10.22 -6.02
C ASN A 360 14.47 9.93 -4.59
N ASP A 361 14.18 8.71 -4.15
CA ASP A 361 14.48 8.19 -2.81
C ASP A 361 15.92 8.46 -2.36
N ALA A 362 16.90 8.26 -3.25
CA ALA A 362 18.31 8.45 -2.93
C ALA A 362 18.68 9.93 -2.71
N LEU A 363 18.04 10.84 -3.45
CA LEU A 363 18.20 12.28 -3.24
C LEU A 363 17.46 12.74 -1.99
N ASP A 364 16.32 12.15 -1.68
CA ASP A 364 15.60 12.46 -0.45
C ASP A 364 16.41 12.11 0.81
N ILE A 365 17.00 10.92 0.82
CA ILE A 365 17.84 10.44 1.92
C ILE A 365 19.14 11.25 2.01
N SER A 366 19.85 11.42 0.89
CA SER A 366 21.14 12.14 0.89
C SER A 366 20.99 13.65 1.13
N GLY A 367 19.83 14.22 0.78
CA GLY A 367 19.45 15.60 1.05
C GLY A 367 18.94 15.82 2.48
N GLY A 368 18.61 14.75 3.19
CA GLY A 368 18.03 14.79 4.54
C GLY A 368 16.59 15.29 4.58
N THR A 369 15.87 15.24 3.45
CA THR A 369 14.42 15.50 3.40
C THR A 369 13.64 14.30 3.93
N SER A 370 14.16 13.08 3.73
CA SER A 370 13.63 11.86 4.33
C SER A 370 14.70 11.14 5.18
N GLN A 371 14.24 10.36 6.15
CA GLN A 371 15.09 9.53 7.00
C GLN A 371 15.19 8.13 6.42
N ASP A 372 16.28 7.43 6.73
CA ASP A 372 16.56 6.04 6.36
C ASP A 372 17.37 5.44 7.52
N CYS A 373 16.66 5.00 8.55
CA CYS A 373 17.28 4.57 9.80
C CYS A 373 18.05 3.24 9.61
N ASN A 374 17.57 2.38 8.71
CA ASN A 374 18.03 1.01 8.50
C ASN A 374 19.03 0.91 7.33
N SER A 375 19.26 2.01 6.62
CA SER A 375 20.12 2.10 5.43
C SER A 375 19.66 1.19 4.29
N SER A 376 18.34 0.98 4.15
CA SER A 376 17.73 0.19 3.08
C SER A 376 17.86 0.88 1.72
N GLY A 377 18.04 2.21 1.71
CA GLY A 377 17.95 3.05 0.52
C GLY A 377 16.51 3.40 0.14
N ILE A 378 15.55 3.08 1.01
CA ILE A 378 14.14 3.47 0.92
C ILE A 378 13.86 4.43 2.10
N PRO A 379 13.18 5.56 1.88
CA PRO A 379 12.73 6.43 2.96
C PRO A 379 11.88 5.71 4.01
N ASP A 380 12.13 5.99 5.29
CA ASP A 380 11.39 5.44 6.45
C ASP A 380 9.86 5.61 6.28
N GLU A 381 9.41 6.76 5.75
CA GLU A 381 7.99 7.05 5.49
C GLU A 381 7.34 6.15 4.43
N CYS A 382 8.15 5.39 3.69
CA CYS A 382 7.72 4.41 2.71
C CYS A 382 7.82 2.96 3.21
N GLU A 383 8.28 2.76 4.44
CA GLU A 383 8.45 1.45 5.07
C GLU A 383 7.48 1.25 6.24
N LEU A 384 6.34 1.95 6.26
CA LEU A 384 5.38 1.96 7.37
C LEU A 384 4.30 0.87 7.29
N GLU A 385 4.05 0.29 6.11
CA GLU A 385 3.00 -0.74 5.97
C GLU A 385 3.39 -2.02 6.71
N ASP A 386 2.55 -2.43 7.67
CA ASP A 386 2.78 -3.57 8.58
C ASP A 386 4.06 -3.46 9.44
N ASN A 387 4.59 -2.24 9.60
CA ASN A 387 5.87 -1.96 10.26
C ASN A 387 5.85 -0.60 11.01
N ASP A 388 4.67 -0.17 11.46
CA ASP A 388 4.45 1.00 12.33
C ASP A 388 3.27 0.70 13.26
N CYS A 389 3.53 -0.11 14.29
CA CYS A 389 2.47 -0.64 15.14
C CYS A 389 1.87 0.40 16.10
N ASN A 390 2.61 1.47 16.41
CA ASN A 390 2.15 2.59 17.26
C ASN A 390 1.66 3.80 16.43
N SER A 391 1.72 3.74 15.10
CA SER A 391 1.36 4.82 14.18
C SER A 391 2.16 6.10 14.41
N SER A 392 3.44 5.96 14.75
CA SER A 392 4.37 7.06 15.00
C SER A 392 4.84 7.73 13.71
N GLY A 393 4.68 7.06 12.56
CA GLY A 393 5.30 7.45 11.28
C GLY A 393 6.79 7.12 11.21
N ILE A 394 7.27 6.26 12.10
CA ILE A 394 8.64 5.75 12.15
C ILE A 394 8.53 4.22 12.04
N PRO A 395 9.35 3.56 11.20
CA PRO A 395 9.36 2.09 11.14
C PRO A 395 9.72 1.46 12.49
N ASP A 396 9.06 0.35 12.84
CA ASP A 396 9.24 -0.35 14.13
C ASP A 396 10.73 -0.64 14.42
N GLU A 397 11.49 -1.08 13.41
CA GLU A 397 12.92 -1.37 13.54
C GLU A 397 13.82 -0.16 13.84
N CYS A 398 13.29 1.06 13.66
CA CYS A 398 13.94 2.31 14.02
C CYS A 398 13.61 2.77 15.45
N GLU A 399 12.67 2.11 16.11
CA GLU A 399 12.21 2.46 17.45
C GLU A 399 12.92 1.61 18.52
N LEU A 400 12.61 1.91 19.79
CA LEU A 400 13.22 1.22 20.92
C LEU A 400 12.54 -0.14 21.14
N ASP A 401 13.37 -1.18 21.24
CA ASP A 401 13.03 -2.52 21.69
C ASP A 401 14.05 -2.89 22.79
N ASN A 402 13.65 -2.73 24.05
CA ASN A 402 14.57 -2.85 25.18
C ASN A 402 14.99 -4.29 25.49
N ASP A 403 14.18 -5.27 25.14
CA ASP A 403 14.45 -6.68 25.42
C ASP A 403 14.87 -7.50 24.19
N GLY A 404 14.77 -6.91 23.00
CA GLY A 404 15.26 -7.42 21.74
C GLY A 404 14.39 -8.54 21.17
N ASP A 405 13.08 -8.56 21.47
CA ASP A 405 12.16 -9.59 21.00
C ASP A 405 11.54 -9.34 19.61
N GLY A 406 11.79 -8.17 19.03
CA GLY A 406 11.24 -7.77 17.74
C GLY A 406 9.87 -7.09 17.84
N LYS A 407 9.46 -6.67 19.04
CA LYS A 407 8.35 -5.76 19.29
C LYS A 407 8.87 -4.52 20.00
N ILE A 408 8.53 -3.36 19.46
CA ILE A 408 8.93 -2.10 20.05
C ILE A 408 8.21 -1.90 21.38
N ASP A 409 8.85 -1.19 22.31
CA ASP A 409 8.36 -0.98 23.67
C ASP A 409 6.90 -0.47 23.72
N ASP A 410 6.48 0.36 22.75
CA ASP A 410 5.14 0.95 22.69
C ASP A 410 4.05 -0.04 22.25
N CYS A 411 4.43 -1.15 21.63
CA CYS A 411 3.53 -2.20 21.16
C CYS A 411 3.75 -3.55 21.85
N ASP A 412 4.73 -3.60 22.74
CA ASP A 412 5.11 -4.77 23.49
C ASP A 412 4.28 -4.85 24.79
N ASN A 413 3.59 -5.98 24.99
CA ASN A 413 2.85 -6.24 26.22
C ASN A 413 3.77 -6.64 27.40
N CYS A 414 5.08 -6.82 27.16
CA CYS A 414 6.12 -7.00 28.15
C CYS A 414 7.45 -6.29 27.80
N PRO A 415 7.52 -4.93 27.81
CA PRO A 415 8.66 -4.10 27.30
C PRO A 415 10.07 -4.35 27.86
N PHE A 416 10.23 -5.29 28.78
CA PHE A 416 11.50 -5.61 29.44
C PHE A 416 11.70 -7.11 29.60
N VAL A 417 10.84 -7.96 29.03
CA VAL A 417 10.85 -9.41 29.18
C VAL A 417 10.55 -10.08 27.85
N TYR A 418 11.63 -10.47 27.16
CA TYR A 418 11.61 -11.12 25.85
C TYR A 418 10.45 -12.11 25.66
N ASN A 419 9.49 -11.77 24.79
CA ASN A 419 8.28 -12.57 24.55
C ASN A 419 7.71 -12.37 23.12
N PRO A 420 8.44 -12.78 22.06
CA PRO A 420 8.15 -12.40 20.66
C PRO A 420 6.76 -12.83 20.14
N ASN A 421 6.10 -13.75 20.83
CA ASN A 421 4.75 -14.22 20.50
C ASN A 421 3.64 -13.35 21.11
N GLN A 422 3.99 -12.35 21.94
CA GLN A 422 3.08 -11.36 22.55
C GLN A 422 1.83 -12.03 23.15
N THR A 423 2.02 -13.19 23.80
CA THR A 423 0.90 -13.96 24.34
C THR A 423 0.35 -13.25 25.56
N ASP A 424 -0.93 -12.91 25.49
CA ASP A 424 -1.74 -12.35 26.56
C ASP A 424 -3.03 -13.18 26.62
N THR A 425 -3.08 -14.14 27.54
CA THR A 425 -4.18 -15.10 27.62
C THR A 425 -5.47 -14.46 28.12
N ASN A 426 -5.38 -13.42 28.97
CA ASN A 426 -6.53 -12.81 29.63
C ASN A 426 -7.00 -11.50 28.94
N GLY A 427 -6.19 -10.93 28.05
CA GLY A 427 -6.49 -9.78 27.21
C GLY A 427 -6.44 -8.45 27.96
N ASP A 428 -5.71 -8.35 29.06
CA ASP A 428 -5.62 -7.12 29.87
C ASP A 428 -4.52 -6.15 29.42
N GLY A 429 -3.71 -6.55 28.43
CA GLY A 429 -2.62 -5.75 27.87
C GLY A 429 -1.27 -5.96 28.56
N ILE A 430 -1.18 -6.83 29.56
CA ILE A 430 0.07 -7.29 30.17
C ILE A 430 0.34 -8.71 29.67
N GLY A 431 1.49 -8.96 29.06
CA GLY A 431 1.80 -10.28 28.53
C GLY A 431 1.97 -11.32 29.62
N ASP A 432 1.60 -12.56 29.30
CA ASP A 432 1.75 -13.74 30.18
C ASP A 432 3.20 -13.88 30.69
N ALA A 433 4.19 -13.36 29.94
CA ALA A 433 5.62 -13.43 30.26
C ALA A 433 6.06 -12.48 31.39
N CYS A 434 5.28 -11.44 31.70
CA CYS A 434 5.60 -10.44 32.70
C CYS A 434 4.48 -10.20 33.73
N GLU A 435 3.35 -10.89 33.59
CA GLU A 435 2.22 -10.83 34.51
C GLU A 435 2.43 -11.67 35.79
N ARG A 436 1.91 -11.17 36.92
CA ARG A 436 1.81 -11.92 38.19
C ARG A 436 0.38 -12.41 38.40
N PRO A 437 0.16 -13.62 38.97
CA PRO A 437 -1.19 -14.05 39.30
C PRO A 437 -1.83 -13.14 40.35
N SER A 438 -3.09 -12.76 40.10
CA SER A 438 -3.92 -12.02 41.05
C SER A 438 -5.10 -12.87 41.52
N VAL A 439 -5.54 -12.65 42.76
CA VAL A 439 -6.64 -13.39 43.38
C VAL A 439 -7.97 -12.85 42.86
N VAL A 440 -8.68 -13.66 42.08
CA VAL A 440 -10.01 -13.38 41.50
C VAL A 440 -11.18 -14.07 42.23
N GLY A 441 -10.90 -14.98 43.15
CA GLY A 441 -11.93 -15.68 43.93
C GLY A 441 -11.35 -16.23 45.22
N ALA A 442 -12.13 -16.26 46.30
CA ALA A 442 -11.74 -16.96 47.51
C ALA A 442 -12.97 -17.40 48.29
N VAL A 443 -13.06 -18.70 48.60
CA VAL A 443 -14.15 -19.27 49.39
C VAL A 443 -13.62 -20.15 50.52
N SER A 444 -14.32 -20.13 51.64
CA SER A 444 -14.18 -21.14 52.70
C SER A 444 -15.20 -22.25 52.48
N ARG A 445 -14.71 -23.44 52.13
CA ARG A 445 -15.50 -24.62 51.78
C ARG A 445 -15.62 -25.57 52.97
N ARG A 446 -16.84 -26.01 53.29
CA ARG A 446 -17.08 -27.04 54.32
C ARG A 446 -18.12 -28.04 53.86
N THR A 447 -17.91 -29.31 54.19
CA THR A 447 -18.85 -30.41 53.92
C THR A 447 -19.79 -30.61 55.10
N HIS A 448 -21.09 -30.65 54.83
CA HIS A 448 -22.18 -30.77 55.80
C HIS A 448 -22.77 -32.19 55.76
N GLY A 449 -22.03 -33.16 56.28
CA GLY A 449 -22.43 -34.57 56.24
C GLY A 449 -22.83 -35.05 54.84
N SER A 450 -24.02 -35.65 54.71
CA SER A 450 -24.58 -36.09 53.42
C SER A 450 -25.19 -34.97 52.56
N SER A 451 -25.30 -33.75 53.09
CA SER A 451 -25.92 -32.61 52.40
C SER A 451 -24.98 -31.97 51.36
N GLY A 452 -23.70 -32.33 51.37
CA GLY A 452 -22.72 -31.85 50.39
C GLY A 452 -21.85 -30.72 50.93
N SER A 453 -21.12 -30.04 50.03
CA SER A 453 -20.21 -28.95 50.39
C SER A 453 -20.81 -27.60 50.06
N TYR A 454 -20.63 -26.64 50.96
CA TYR A 454 -21.10 -25.28 50.81
C TYR A 454 -19.96 -24.30 51.04
N ASP A 455 -19.98 -23.20 50.29
CA ASP A 455 -18.93 -22.21 50.21
C ASP A 455 -19.39 -20.90 50.85
N VAL A 456 -18.55 -20.34 51.71
CA VAL A 456 -18.66 -18.97 52.17
C VAL A 456 -17.69 -18.12 51.36
N ASP A 457 -18.16 -17.11 50.67
CA ASP A 457 -17.28 -16.13 50.01
C ASP A 457 -16.47 -15.37 51.06
N VAL A 458 -15.15 -15.45 50.95
CA VAL A 458 -14.19 -14.79 51.84
C VAL A 458 -13.30 -13.78 51.12
N ARG A 459 -13.49 -13.56 49.81
CA ARG A 459 -12.73 -12.56 49.03
C ARG A 459 -13.12 -11.13 49.39
N THR A 460 -14.39 -10.90 49.71
CA THR A 460 -15.04 -9.57 49.80
C THR A 460 -14.67 -8.72 51.04
N GLY A 461 -13.57 -9.04 51.74
CA GLY A 461 -13.10 -8.29 52.92
C GLY A 461 -12.66 -6.84 52.65
N THR A 462 -12.45 -6.45 51.38
CA THR A 462 -12.13 -5.07 50.98
C THR A 462 -13.40 -4.27 50.72
N GLY A 463 -14.13 -3.92 51.78
CA GLY A 463 -15.32 -3.06 51.65
C GLY A 463 -16.31 -3.06 52.82
N GLY A 464 -16.05 -3.83 53.89
CA GLY A 464 -16.92 -3.88 55.06
C GLY A 464 -18.24 -4.60 54.83
N HIS A 465 -18.29 -5.58 53.92
CA HIS A 465 -19.47 -6.43 53.77
C HIS A 465 -19.53 -7.46 54.91
N PRO A 466 -20.63 -7.56 55.67
CA PRO A 466 -20.81 -8.48 56.79
C PRO A 466 -20.94 -9.97 56.38
N ASP A 467 -20.34 -10.41 55.27
CA ASP A 467 -20.50 -11.80 54.80
C ASP A 467 -19.21 -12.61 54.78
N ALA A 468 -18.03 -11.99 54.91
CA ALA A 468 -16.73 -12.70 54.92
C ALA A 468 -16.39 -13.30 56.29
N ILE A 469 -17.34 -14.01 56.90
CA ILE A 469 -17.14 -14.69 58.19
C ILE A 469 -17.39 -16.19 58.03
N GLU A 470 -16.36 -16.98 58.30
CA GLU A 470 -16.52 -18.43 58.46
C GLU A 470 -17.18 -18.71 59.82
N SER A 471 -18.48 -18.94 59.77
CA SER A 471 -19.33 -19.06 60.96
C SER A 471 -19.56 -20.48 61.44
N ARG A 472 -19.15 -21.49 60.67
CA ARG A 472 -19.37 -22.89 61.01
C ARG A 472 -18.28 -23.38 61.95
N ALA A 473 -18.67 -24.19 62.92
CA ALA A 473 -17.81 -24.73 63.95
C ALA A 473 -16.78 -25.72 63.39
N GLY A 474 -15.55 -25.59 63.89
CA GLY A 474 -14.44 -26.51 63.63
C GLY A 474 -13.11 -25.78 63.77
N SER A 475 -12.06 -26.52 64.09
CA SER A 475 -10.70 -25.98 64.19
C SER A 475 -9.96 -25.99 62.85
N SER A 476 -10.63 -26.37 61.76
CA SER A 476 -10.06 -26.38 60.42
C SER A 476 -10.89 -25.53 59.45
N VAL A 477 -10.18 -24.91 58.51
CA VAL A 477 -10.72 -24.12 57.41
C VAL A 477 -10.12 -24.67 56.12
N ARG A 478 -10.96 -25.03 55.15
CA ARG A 478 -10.53 -25.37 53.79
C ARG A 478 -10.83 -24.19 52.89
N LEU A 479 -9.79 -23.50 52.44
CA LEU A 479 -9.91 -22.44 51.46
C LEU A 479 -9.78 -22.98 50.05
N VAL A 480 -10.53 -22.38 49.13
CA VAL A 480 -10.31 -22.50 47.68
C VAL A 480 -10.14 -21.09 47.15
N VAL A 481 -8.93 -20.77 46.71
CA VAL A 481 -8.56 -19.47 46.16
C VAL A 481 -8.39 -19.62 44.66
N THR A 482 -9.07 -18.77 43.89
CA THR A 482 -9.03 -18.76 42.42
C THR A 482 -8.19 -17.58 41.96
N PHE A 483 -7.28 -17.83 41.01
CA PHE A 483 -6.43 -16.83 40.38
C PHE A 483 -6.89 -16.54 38.95
N ASP A 484 -6.54 -15.37 38.43
CA ASP A 484 -6.75 -14.98 37.03
C ASP A 484 -6.03 -15.90 36.03
N GLN A 485 -4.95 -16.55 36.46
CA GLN A 485 -4.13 -17.43 35.64
C GLN A 485 -3.73 -18.74 36.35
N PRO A 486 -3.29 -19.79 35.63
CA PRO A 486 -2.79 -21.01 36.22
C PRO A 486 -1.54 -20.76 37.07
N ILE A 487 -1.46 -21.44 38.20
CA ILE A 487 -0.43 -21.23 39.22
C ILE A 487 0.41 -22.48 39.48
N GLN A 488 1.57 -22.30 40.11
CA GLN A 488 2.41 -23.37 40.65
C GLN A 488 3.12 -22.92 41.94
N GLY A 489 3.69 -23.89 42.66
CA GLY A 489 4.58 -23.60 43.79
C GLY A 489 6.03 -23.44 43.34
N VAL A 490 6.76 -22.48 43.91
CA VAL A 490 8.16 -22.21 43.58
C VAL A 490 9.02 -23.44 43.91
N GLY A 491 9.56 -24.10 42.89
CA GLY A 491 10.35 -25.32 43.08
C GLY A 491 9.53 -26.56 43.48
N GLY A 492 8.20 -26.48 43.37
CA GLY A 492 7.25 -27.51 43.77
C GLY A 492 6.38 -27.04 44.94
N LEU A 493 5.10 -27.44 44.93
CA LEU A 493 4.13 -27.00 45.92
C LEU A 493 4.40 -27.58 47.31
N ASP A 494 4.57 -26.71 48.30
CA ASP A 494 4.81 -27.03 49.70
C ASP A 494 3.88 -26.21 50.63
N PRO A 495 3.43 -26.73 51.79
CA PRO A 495 2.64 -25.95 52.74
C PRO A 495 3.28 -24.63 53.21
N THR A 496 4.60 -24.47 53.10
CA THR A 496 5.32 -23.22 53.43
C THR A 496 5.17 -22.12 52.37
N ASP A 497 4.65 -22.44 51.17
CA ASP A 497 4.34 -21.47 50.12
C ASP A 497 3.16 -20.55 50.51
N VAL A 498 2.41 -20.93 51.54
CA VAL A 498 1.28 -20.19 52.09
C VAL A 498 1.54 -19.83 53.54
N ILE A 499 1.42 -18.55 53.86
CA ILE A 499 1.61 -18.03 55.22
C ILE A 499 0.24 -17.62 55.77
N VAL A 500 -0.08 -18.07 56.99
CA VAL A 500 -1.34 -17.74 57.68
C VAL A 500 -1.09 -17.07 59.03
N THR A 501 -1.97 -16.16 59.45
CA THR A 501 -1.84 -15.45 60.74
C THR A 501 -2.40 -16.22 61.94
N SER A 502 -3.28 -17.20 61.73
CA SER A 502 -3.85 -18.05 62.78
C SER A 502 -3.89 -19.52 62.34
N GLY A 503 -3.55 -20.45 63.23
CA GLY A 503 -3.40 -21.86 62.90
C GLY A 503 -2.11 -22.19 62.12
N SER A 504 -2.12 -23.33 61.44
CA SER A 504 -1.02 -23.82 60.60
C SER A 504 -1.55 -24.49 59.33
N VAL A 505 -0.89 -24.28 58.19
CA VAL A 505 -1.22 -24.95 56.93
C VAL A 505 -0.89 -26.44 57.04
N ALA A 506 -1.92 -27.28 56.97
CA ALA A 506 -1.81 -28.75 57.03
C ALA A 506 -1.65 -29.38 55.64
N GLY A 507 -2.10 -28.70 54.58
CA GLY A 507 -1.97 -29.18 53.21
C GLY A 507 -2.35 -28.11 52.19
N VAL A 508 -1.76 -28.23 51.01
CA VAL A 508 -2.02 -27.39 49.84
C VAL A 508 -2.17 -28.26 48.60
N ALA A 509 -3.03 -27.86 47.68
CA ALA A 509 -3.19 -28.53 46.39
C ALA A 509 -3.56 -27.50 45.32
N ILE A 510 -2.93 -27.60 44.14
CA ILE A 510 -3.23 -26.75 42.99
C ILE A 510 -3.95 -27.57 41.92
N GLN A 511 -5.00 -26.98 41.32
CA GLN A 511 -5.65 -27.48 40.12
C GLN A 511 -5.88 -26.32 39.14
N GLY A 512 -5.03 -26.20 38.12
CA GLY A 512 -5.10 -25.08 37.17
C GLY A 512 -4.83 -23.75 37.88
N ASN A 513 -5.84 -22.89 37.92
CA ASN A 513 -5.81 -21.58 38.60
C ASN A 513 -6.43 -21.61 40.01
N GLU A 514 -6.76 -22.78 40.56
CA GLU A 514 -7.30 -22.89 41.92
C GLU A 514 -6.28 -23.47 42.90
N LEU A 515 -6.08 -22.78 44.03
CA LEU A 515 -5.32 -23.24 45.19
C LEU A 515 -6.27 -23.64 46.32
N THR A 516 -6.26 -24.93 46.66
CA THR A 516 -6.92 -25.42 47.87
C THR A 516 -5.94 -25.42 49.05
N ILE A 517 -6.34 -24.85 50.18
CA ILE A 517 -5.51 -24.71 51.38
C ILE A 517 -6.27 -25.28 52.57
N ASP A 518 -5.72 -26.32 53.20
CA ASP A 518 -6.24 -26.90 54.42
C ASP A 518 -5.49 -26.33 55.61
N VAL A 519 -6.18 -25.56 56.44
CA VAL A 519 -5.60 -24.92 57.63
C VAL A 519 -6.21 -25.53 58.88
N VAL A 520 -5.38 -25.90 59.85
CA VAL A 520 -5.79 -26.49 61.13
C VAL A 520 -5.36 -25.63 62.30
N GLY A 521 -6.05 -25.75 63.43
CA GLY A 521 -5.78 -24.95 64.62
C GLY A 521 -6.25 -23.49 64.51
N VAL A 522 -7.16 -23.18 63.58
CA VAL A 522 -7.73 -21.84 63.44
C VAL A 522 -8.62 -21.55 64.64
N VAL A 523 -8.37 -20.40 65.29
CA VAL A 523 -9.08 -19.99 66.51
C VAL A 523 -10.29 -19.12 66.14
N SER A 524 -11.44 -19.41 66.76
CA SER A 524 -12.63 -18.58 66.62
C SER A 524 -12.45 -17.27 67.39
N GLY A 525 -12.84 -16.15 66.79
CA GLY A 525 -12.68 -14.81 67.34
C GLY A 525 -11.45 -14.07 66.82
N ASP A 526 -10.64 -14.71 65.98
CA ASP A 526 -9.49 -14.09 65.32
C ASP A 526 -9.81 -13.68 63.88
N MET A 527 -9.05 -12.68 63.42
CA MET A 527 -8.98 -12.32 62.01
C MET A 527 -7.88 -13.15 61.34
N PHE A 528 -8.23 -13.75 60.22
CA PHE A 528 -7.44 -14.75 59.53
C PHE A 528 -6.99 -14.19 58.18
N ALA A 529 -5.68 -13.97 58.06
CA ALA A 529 -5.05 -13.50 56.84
C ALA A 529 -4.15 -14.57 56.24
N VAL A 530 -4.08 -14.59 54.91
CA VAL A 530 -3.35 -15.56 54.10
C VAL A 530 -2.50 -14.80 53.08
N ALA A 531 -1.21 -15.12 53.01
CA ALA A 531 -0.29 -14.63 52.00
C ALA A 531 0.29 -15.80 51.19
N PHE A 532 0.61 -15.57 49.93
CA PHE A 532 0.96 -16.60 48.96
C PHE A 532 2.45 -16.50 48.56
N ALA A 533 3.34 -16.56 49.54
CA ALA A 533 4.77 -16.26 49.39
C ALA A 533 5.55 -17.18 48.45
N GLY A 534 5.06 -18.41 48.21
CA GLY A 534 5.68 -19.38 47.29
C GLY A 534 4.79 -19.77 46.12
N ILE A 535 3.74 -19.00 45.83
CA ILE A 535 2.85 -19.25 44.69
C ILE A 535 3.22 -18.30 43.55
N GLU A 536 3.41 -18.83 42.34
CA GLU A 536 3.76 -18.09 41.12
C GLU A 536 2.91 -18.54 39.94
N SER A 537 3.00 -17.83 38.81
CA SER A 537 2.37 -18.24 37.55
C SER A 537 3.05 -19.48 36.96
N THR A 538 2.31 -20.29 36.22
CA THR A 538 2.94 -21.30 35.35
C THR A 538 3.64 -20.70 34.13
N TYR A 539 3.33 -19.44 33.79
CA TYR A 539 3.91 -18.74 32.64
C TYR A 539 5.28 -18.14 32.96
N VAL A 540 5.49 -17.67 34.19
CA VAL A 540 6.72 -16.97 34.62
C VAL A 540 7.21 -17.50 35.95
N ALA A 541 8.47 -17.95 35.98
CA ALA A 541 9.13 -18.36 37.20
C ALA A 541 9.68 -17.17 38.00
N ASN A 542 9.72 -17.31 39.32
CA ASN A 542 10.18 -16.34 40.32
C ASN A 542 9.38 -15.03 40.38
N GLN A 543 8.12 -15.05 39.93
CA GLN A 543 7.18 -13.95 40.08
C GLN A 543 6.03 -14.39 40.99
N THR A 544 6.26 -14.25 42.31
CA THR A 544 5.28 -14.70 43.30
C THR A 544 4.10 -13.74 43.42
N VAL A 545 2.95 -14.29 43.79
CA VAL A 545 1.72 -13.56 44.11
C VAL A 545 1.98 -12.55 45.24
N LEU A 546 1.56 -11.30 45.03
CA LEU A 546 1.67 -10.24 46.03
C LEU A 546 0.38 -9.99 46.81
N ASP A 547 -0.74 -10.53 46.32
CA ASP A 547 -2.04 -10.39 46.97
C ASP A 547 -2.07 -11.08 48.34
N THR A 548 -2.92 -10.55 49.22
CA THR A 548 -3.23 -11.16 50.51
C THR A 548 -4.73 -11.31 50.67
N LEU A 549 -5.17 -12.44 51.19
CA LEU A 549 -6.56 -12.67 51.56
C LEU A 549 -6.73 -12.37 53.06
N CYS A 550 -7.84 -11.74 53.45
CA CYS A 550 -8.16 -11.53 54.86
C CYS A 550 -9.67 -11.61 55.10
N PHE A 551 -10.06 -12.39 56.12
CA PHE A 551 -11.45 -12.57 56.54
C PHE A 551 -11.49 -13.01 58.02
N SER A 552 -12.68 -13.12 58.59
CA SER A 552 -12.83 -13.43 60.02
C SER A 552 -13.43 -14.82 60.25
N VAL A 553 -13.06 -15.43 61.39
CA VAL A 553 -13.64 -16.72 61.80
C VAL A 553 -14.36 -16.52 63.13
N LEU A 554 -15.69 -16.58 63.11
CA LEU A 554 -16.51 -16.41 64.31
C LEU A 554 -17.62 -17.45 64.34
N GLN A 555 -17.36 -18.52 65.07
CA GLN A 555 -18.28 -19.65 65.14
C GLN A 555 -19.62 -19.24 65.75
N GLY A 556 -20.72 -19.55 65.06
CA GLY A 556 -22.08 -19.26 65.49
C GLY A 556 -22.62 -17.90 65.06
N ASP A 557 -21.83 -17.08 64.36
CA ASP A 557 -22.28 -15.84 63.70
C ASP A 557 -22.90 -16.17 62.33
N VAL A 558 -24.11 -16.74 62.36
CA VAL A 558 -24.72 -17.33 61.16
C VAL A 558 -25.23 -16.26 60.19
N ASN A 559 -25.48 -15.04 60.67
CA ASN A 559 -25.86 -13.89 59.84
C ASN A 559 -24.66 -13.07 59.34
N GLY A 560 -23.46 -13.30 59.87
CA GLY A 560 -22.20 -12.66 59.45
C GLY A 560 -21.98 -11.24 60.00
N ASP A 561 -22.79 -10.77 60.95
CA ASP A 561 -22.74 -9.38 61.40
C ASP A 561 -21.53 -9.02 62.29
N GLY A 562 -20.65 -10.00 62.55
CA GLY A 562 -19.46 -9.86 63.39
C GLY A 562 -19.73 -10.10 64.88
N MET A 563 -20.96 -10.45 65.27
CA MET A 563 -21.37 -10.64 66.65
C MET A 563 -22.32 -11.83 66.83
N VAL A 564 -21.91 -12.82 67.62
CA VAL A 564 -22.80 -13.93 68.01
C VAL A 564 -23.83 -13.45 69.03
N ASN A 565 -25.08 -13.28 68.61
CA ASN A 565 -26.14 -12.69 69.41
C ASN A 565 -27.50 -13.40 69.25
N ILE A 566 -28.59 -12.77 69.74
CA ILE A 566 -29.93 -13.37 69.70
C ILE A 566 -30.47 -13.53 68.26
N PHE A 567 -30.01 -12.71 67.32
CA PHE A 567 -30.42 -12.79 65.92
C PHE A 567 -29.88 -14.05 65.26
N ASP A 568 -28.67 -14.51 65.61
CA ASP A 568 -28.14 -15.80 65.17
C ASP A 568 -28.96 -16.97 65.70
N LEU A 569 -29.33 -16.93 66.98
CA LEU A 569 -30.20 -17.94 67.57
C LEU A 569 -31.57 -17.97 66.89
N VAL A 570 -32.13 -16.80 66.57
CA VAL A 570 -33.40 -16.70 65.85
C VAL A 570 -33.26 -17.27 64.44
N HIS A 571 -32.13 -17.02 63.77
CA HIS A 571 -31.85 -17.53 62.44
C HIS A 571 -31.80 -19.06 62.45
N VAL A 572 -30.99 -19.68 63.31
CA VAL A 572 -30.92 -21.15 63.45
C VAL A 572 -32.27 -21.73 63.85
N ARG A 573 -32.98 -21.11 64.80
CA ARG A 573 -34.30 -21.55 65.26
C ARG A 573 -35.31 -21.60 64.10
N ASN A 574 -35.33 -20.59 63.25
CA ASN A 574 -36.29 -20.50 62.14
C ASN A 574 -36.02 -21.56 61.05
N THR A 575 -34.81 -22.12 61.01
CA THR A 575 -34.39 -23.16 60.07
C THR A 575 -34.35 -24.57 60.68
N LEU A 576 -34.80 -24.74 61.93
CA LEU A 576 -34.80 -26.05 62.59
C LEU A 576 -35.60 -27.09 61.81
N ASN A 577 -35.02 -28.29 61.68
CA ASN A 577 -35.55 -29.42 60.92
C ASN A 577 -35.77 -29.14 59.42
N GLN A 578 -35.22 -28.04 58.89
CA GLN A 578 -35.14 -27.83 57.45
C GLN A 578 -33.91 -28.56 56.89
N PRO A 579 -33.98 -29.10 55.66
CA PRO A 579 -32.80 -29.63 54.99
C PRO A 579 -31.78 -28.50 54.77
N VAL A 580 -30.50 -28.87 54.84
CA VAL A 580 -29.38 -27.96 54.54
C VAL A 580 -29.36 -27.69 53.03
N ALA A 581 -29.26 -26.41 52.67
CA ALA A 581 -29.29 -25.90 51.30
C ALA A 581 -28.49 -24.59 51.20
N THR A 582 -28.26 -24.10 49.97
CA THR A 582 -27.47 -22.88 49.70
C THR A 582 -27.97 -21.64 50.45
N GLY A 583 -29.27 -21.55 50.77
CA GLY A 583 -29.85 -20.41 51.48
C GLY A 583 -29.79 -20.47 53.01
N ASN A 584 -29.42 -21.61 53.61
CA ASN A 584 -29.47 -21.81 55.07
C ASN A 584 -28.31 -22.63 55.65
N PHE A 585 -27.31 -23.00 54.85
CA PHE A 585 -26.22 -23.88 55.29
C PHE A 585 -25.42 -23.32 56.47
N ARG A 586 -25.36 -21.99 56.64
CA ARG A 586 -24.73 -21.36 57.81
C ARG A 586 -25.41 -21.70 59.12
N ALA A 587 -26.71 -22.07 59.09
CA ALA A 587 -27.45 -22.47 60.28
C ALA A 587 -27.12 -23.89 60.77
N ASP A 588 -26.52 -24.72 59.91
CA ASP A 588 -25.91 -26.00 60.30
C ASP A 588 -24.47 -25.72 60.77
N VAL A 589 -24.39 -25.19 61.99
CA VAL A 589 -23.15 -24.67 62.57
C VAL A 589 -22.16 -25.81 62.83
N ASN A 590 -22.61 -26.99 63.24
CA ASN A 590 -21.70 -28.12 63.46
C ASN A 590 -21.34 -28.89 62.17
N ALA A 591 -21.97 -28.54 61.03
CA ALA A 591 -21.79 -29.15 59.72
C ALA A 591 -22.07 -30.66 59.70
N ASP A 592 -23.03 -31.12 60.52
CA ASP A 592 -23.43 -32.53 60.55
C ASP A 592 -24.42 -32.91 59.43
N GLY A 593 -24.91 -31.91 58.68
CA GLY A 593 -25.86 -32.08 57.60
C GLY A 593 -27.32 -31.92 58.03
N SER A 594 -27.60 -31.56 59.29
CA SER A 594 -28.95 -31.40 59.83
C SER A 594 -29.05 -30.21 60.78
N VAL A 595 -29.81 -29.17 60.41
CA VAL A 595 -30.08 -28.04 61.31
C VAL A 595 -30.98 -28.46 62.47
N ASN A 596 -30.41 -28.60 63.67
CA ASN A 596 -31.10 -29.15 64.83
C ASN A 596 -30.74 -28.44 66.16
N ILE A 597 -31.18 -29.00 67.29
CA ILE A 597 -30.96 -28.38 68.61
C ILE A 597 -29.47 -28.24 68.96
N PHE A 598 -28.59 -29.09 68.43
CA PHE A 598 -27.15 -29.01 68.65
C PHE A 598 -26.54 -27.77 68.00
N ASP A 599 -27.04 -27.32 66.84
CA ASP A 599 -26.63 -26.04 66.23
C ASP A 599 -27.06 -24.86 67.08
N LEU A 600 -28.30 -24.90 67.59
CA LEU A 600 -28.81 -23.85 68.46
C LEU A 600 -28.00 -23.76 69.77
N VAL A 601 -27.58 -24.91 70.32
CA VAL A 601 -26.67 -24.97 71.47
C VAL A 601 -25.28 -24.47 71.11
N ALA A 602 -24.78 -24.77 69.91
CA ALA A 602 -23.48 -24.30 69.43
C ALA A 602 -23.40 -22.77 69.30
N VAL A 603 -24.46 -22.13 68.81
CA VAL A 603 -24.59 -20.66 68.81
C VAL A 603 -24.75 -20.13 70.24
N ARG A 604 -25.63 -20.75 71.04
CA ARG A 604 -25.89 -20.33 72.43
C ARG A 604 -24.62 -20.28 73.28
N ASN A 605 -23.75 -21.28 73.12
CA ASN A 605 -22.50 -21.38 73.89
C ASN A 605 -21.49 -20.28 73.57
N ARG A 606 -21.71 -19.50 72.50
CA ARG A 606 -20.83 -18.43 72.03
C ARG A 606 -21.49 -17.05 72.07
N LEU A 607 -22.67 -16.92 72.69
CA LEU A 607 -23.35 -15.64 72.83
C LEU A 607 -22.45 -14.56 73.43
N ASN A 608 -22.56 -13.36 72.89
CA ASN A 608 -21.74 -12.18 73.22
C ASN A 608 -20.26 -12.29 72.81
N SER A 609 -19.94 -13.16 71.85
CA SER A 609 -18.63 -13.16 71.19
C SER A 609 -18.68 -12.23 69.97
N SER A 610 -17.58 -11.58 69.64
CA SER A 610 -17.48 -10.69 68.47
C SER A 610 -16.10 -10.79 67.84
N VAL A 611 -16.00 -10.45 66.56
CA VAL A 611 -14.74 -10.34 65.81
C VAL A 611 -14.71 -9.03 65.04
N ALA A 612 -13.51 -8.52 64.72
CA ALA A 612 -13.40 -7.41 63.79
C ALA A 612 -13.86 -7.86 62.39
N ILE A 613 -14.64 -7.04 61.70
CA ILE A 613 -15.16 -7.32 60.34
C ILE A 613 -14.44 -6.54 59.24
N THR A 614 -13.36 -5.85 59.61
CA THR A 614 -12.53 -5.03 58.73
C THR A 614 -11.09 -5.47 58.85
N CYS A 615 -10.48 -5.79 57.71
CA CYS A 615 -9.06 -6.09 57.63
C CYS A 615 -8.22 -4.82 57.87
N PRO A 616 -7.10 -4.91 58.59
CA PRO A 616 -6.21 -3.80 58.92
C PRO A 616 -5.45 -3.26 57.72
#